data_AF-A0A0K2G5T2-F1
#
_entry.id   AF-A0A0K2G5T2-F1
#
_cell.length_a   1.000
_cell.length_b   1.000
_cell.length_c   1.000
_cell.angle_alpha   90.00
_cell.angle_beta   90.00
_cell.angle_gamma   90.00
#
_symmetry.space_group_name_H-M   'P 1'
#
loop_
_entity.id
_entity.type
_entity.pdbx_description
1 polymer ?
#
loop_
_entity_poly.entity_id
_entity_poly.type
_entity_poly.pdbx_seq_one_letter_code
_entity_poly.pdbx_strand_id
1 'polypeptide(L)'
;EKMRLPIGATFCVLTLHFGQWMNRVFNFYYWAWFPVNFTTPSLMIPSAIFLDVMLMLTQSYMMTALFGGMGWALLFYPANWTWLAPFHLA
;
A
#
# COMPACT_ATOMS: atom_id res chain seq x y z
N GLU A 1 -6.73 7.28 -19.84
CA GLU A 1 -8.11 6.98 -20.31
C GLU A 1 -8.21 5.88 -21.36
N LYS A 2 -7.23 5.68 -22.26
CA LYS A 2 -7.32 4.78 -23.42
C LYS A 2 -7.75 3.31 -23.16
N MET A 3 -7.59 2.78 -21.94
CA MET A 3 -7.93 1.39 -21.60
C MET A 3 -9.08 1.27 -20.56
N ARG A 4 -9.51 2.38 -19.94
CA ARG A 4 -10.56 2.45 -18.88
C ARG A 4 -10.45 1.40 -17.75
N LEU A 5 -9.25 0.85 -17.51
CA LEU A 5 -9.03 -0.16 -16.46
C LEU A 5 -8.87 0.52 -15.10
N PRO A 6 -9.69 0.18 -14.09
CA PRO A 6 -9.63 0.76 -12.75
C PRO A 6 -8.66 -0.01 -11.84
N ILE A 7 -7.39 -0.13 -12.27
CA ILE A 7 -6.34 -0.87 -11.55
C ILE A 7 -5.02 -0.08 -11.48
N GLY A 8 -5.07 1.23 -11.72
CA GLY A 8 -3.86 2.05 -11.85
C GLY A 8 -3.10 2.15 -10.53
N ALA A 9 -3.79 2.50 -9.45
CA ALA A 9 -3.18 2.64 -8.14
C ALA A 9 -2.72 1.29 -7.58
N THR A 10 -3.54 0.25 -7.71
CA THR A 10 -3.23 -1.11 -7.26
C THR A 10 -2.02 -1.69 -7.98
N PHE A 11 -1.90 -1.53 -9.29
CA PHE A 11 -0.74 -2.01 -10.05
C PHE A 11 0.56 -1.33 -9.59
N CYS A 12 0.55 -0.01 -9.41
CA CYS A 12 1.71 0.74 -8.91
C CYS A 12 2.12 0.29 -7.51
N VAL A 13 1.15 0.13 -6.60
CA VAL A 13 1.42 -0.29 -5.22
C VAL A 13 1.91 -1.73 -5.16
N LEU A 14 1.36 -2.65 -5.95
CA LEU A 14 1.84 -4.02 -6.01
C LEU A 14 3.28 -4.09 -6.53
N THR A 15 3.61 -3.31 -7.55
CA THR A 15 4.97 -3.22 -8.09
C THR A 15 5.95 -2.67 -7.04
N LEU A 16 5.55 -1.62 -6.32
CA LEU A 16 6.34 -1.06 -5.22
C LEU A 16 6.53 -2.05 -4.08
N HIS A 17 5.46 -2.73 -3.66
CA HIS A 17 5.48 -3.68 -2.56
C HIS A 17 6.36 -4.89 -2.90
N PHE A 18 6.28 -5.39 -4.14
CA PHE A 18 7.17 -6.43 -4.64
C PHE A 18 8.64 -6.00 -4.59
N GLY A 19 8.95 -4.79 -5.08
CA GLY A 19 10.31 -4.25 -5.03
C GLY A 19 10.84 -4.07 -3.61
N GLN A 20 9.99 -3.63 -2.68
CA GLN A 20 10.32 -3.52 -1.26
C GLN A 20 10.62 -4.90 -0.67
N TRP A 21 9.78 -5.91 -0.89
CA TRP A 21 10.02 -7.27 -0.39
C TRP A 21 11.30 -7.88 -0.95
N MET A 22 11.57 -7.69 -2.24
CA MET A 22 12.81 -8.15 -2.87
C MET A 22 14.04 -7.56 -2.16
N ASN A 23 14.03 -6.25 -1.90
CA ASN A 23 15.12 -5.60 -1.18
C ASN A 23 15.24 -6.09 0.29
N ARG A 24 14.11 -6.32 0.98
CA ARG A 24 14.09 -6.81 2.37
C ARG A 24 14.67 -8.20 2.52
N VAL A 25 14.34 -9.08 1.58
CA VAL A 25 14.85 -10.46 1.58
C VAL A 25 16.33 -10.48 1.19
N PHE A 26 16.69 -9.94 0.02
CA PHE A 26 18.05 -10.09 -0.51
C PHE A 26 19.09 -9.19 0.15
N ASN A 27 18.74 -7.95 0.48
CA ASN A 27 19.68 -6.99 1.04
C ASN A 27 19.64 -7.03 2.57
N PHE A 28 18.50 -6.72 3.18
CA PHE A 28 18.42 -6.57 4.64
C PHE A 28 18.60 -7.90 5.37
N TYR A 29 17.91 -8.96 4.96
CA TYR A 29 17.98 -10.25 5.63
C TYR A 29 19.24 -11.03 5.23
N TYR A 30 19.45 -11.30 3.93
CA TYR A 30 20.56 -12.17 3.50
C TYR A 30 21.94 -11.50 3.52
N TRP A 31 22.05 -10.19 3.27
CA TRP A 31 23.36 -9.51 3.24
C TRP A 31 23.70 -8.80 4.55
N ALA A 32 22.76 -8.06 5.12
CA ALA A 32 22.98 -7.23 6.31
C ALA A 32 22.48 -7.85 7.63
N TRP A 33 21.91 -9.06 7.59
CA TRP A 33 21.49 -9.84 8.76
C TRP A 33 20.44 -9.17 9.67
N PHE A 34 19.65 -8.26 9.13
CA PHE A 34 18.52 -7.67 9.85
C PHE A 34 17.33 -8.65 9.91
N PRO A 35 16.64 -8.77 11.06
CA PRO A 35 15.44 -9.57 11.16
C PRO A 35 14.33 -9.00 10.27
N VAL A 36 13.64 -9.87 9.53
CA VAL A 36 12.58 -9.47 8.58
C VAL A 36 11.47 -8.69 9.28
N ASN A 37 11.10 -9.10 10.49
CA ASN A 37 10.10 -8.45 11.33
C ASN A 37 10.40 -6.96 11.65
N PHE A 38 11.68 -6.57 11.62
CA PHE A 38 12.10 -5.19 11.85
C PHE A 38 12.05 -4.33 10.57
N THR A 39 12.17 -4.96 9.40
CA THR A 39 12.28 -4.28 8.10
C THR A 39 11.03 -4.43 7.23
N THR A 40 9.96 -4.94 7.82
CA THR A 40 8.67 -5.21 7.16
C THR A 40 8.14 -3.96 6.46
N PRO A 41 7.82 -4.03 5.16
CA PRO A 41 7.27 -2.89 4.43
C PRO A 41 5.83 -2.59 4.86
N SER A 42 5.38 -1.35 4.62
CA SER A 42 4.01 -0.96 4.90
C SER A 42 3.02 -1.58 3.91
N LEU A 43 1.82 -1.87 4.41
CA LEU A 43 0.69 -2.37 3.64
C LEU A 43 -0.12 -1.21 3.08
N MET A 44 0.06 -0.91 1.78
CA MET A 44 -0.68 0.15 1.06
C MET A 44 -1.75 -0.39 0.12
N ILE A 45 -1.87 -1.72 0.00
CA ILE A 45 -2.80 -2.37 -0.95
C ILE A 45 -4.27 -1.98 -0.68
N PRO A 46 -4.78 -1.96 0.57
CA PRO A 46 -6.16 -1.56 0.84
C PRO A 46 -6.45 -0.11 0.42
N SER A 47 -5.53 0.81 0.71
CA SER A 47 -5.63 2.22 0.30
C SER A 47 -5.65 2.38 -1.22
N ALA A 48 -4.87 1.57 -1.94
CA ALA A 48 -4.82 1.57 -3.40
C ALA A 48 -6.11 1.05 -4.04
N ILE A 49 -6.68 -0.02 -3.49
CA ILE A 49 -7.98 -0.54 -3.93
C ILE A 49 -9.06 0.53 -3.75
N PHE A 50 -9.08 1.23 -2.61
CA PHE A 50 -10.05 2.29 -2.36
C PHE A 50 -9.96 3.42 -3.38
N LEU A 51 -8.75 3.85 -3.73
CA LEU A 51 -8.51 4.91 -4.71
C LEU A 51 -8.99 4.48 -6.12
N ASP A 52 -8.66 3.25 -6.53
CA ASP A 52 -9.11 2.69 -7.80
C ASP A 52 -10.65 2.55 -7.85
N VAL A 53 -11.29 2.11 -6.75
CA VAL A 53 -12.76 2.03 -6.64
C VAL A 53 -13.40 3.41 -6.68
N MET A 54 -12.83 4.42 -6.02
CA MET A 54 -13.35 5.79 -6.09
C MET A 54 -13.27 6.36 -7.49
N LEU A 55 -12.17 6.11 -8.21
CA LEU A 55 -12.05 6.50 -9.60
C LEU A 55 -13.05 5.73 -10.49
N MET A 56 -13.27 4.45 -10.22
CA MET A 56 -14.24 3.62 -10.93
C MET A 56 -15.68 4.13 -10.73
N LEU A 57 -16.06 4.49 -9.51
CA LEU A 57 -17.43 4.92 -9.19
C LEU A 57 -17.72 6.36 -9.64
N THR A 58 -16.78 7.28 -9.41
CA THR A 58 -17.00 8.70 -9.68
C THR A 58 -16.65 9.11 -11.10
N GLN A 59 -15.83 8.31 -11.81
CA GLN A 59 -15.26 8.62 -13.12
C GLN A 59 -14.66 10.04 -13.20
N SER A 60 -14.26 10.61 -12.06
CA SER A 60 -13.80 11.99 -11.93
C SER A 60 -12.53 12.04 -11.12
N TYR A 61 -11.47 12.60 -11.72
CA TYR A 61 -10.20 12.80 -11.06
C TYR A 61 -10.31 13.77 -9.88
N MET A 62 -11.17 14.79 -9.97
CA MET A 62 -11.36 15.77 -8.89
C MET A 62 -12.01 15.13 -7.65
N MET A 63 -13.06 14.32 -7.86
CA MET A 63 -13.72 13.61 -6.76
C MET A 63 -12.81 12.54 -6.16
N THR A 64 -12.03 11.85 -7.00
CA THR A 64 -11.03 10.86 -6.55
C THR A 64 -9.91 11.52 -5.75
N ALA A 65 -9.45 12.71 -6.16
CA ALA A 65 -8.42 13.43 -5.42
C ALA A 65 -8.90 13.82 -4.02
N LEU A 66 -10.15 14.28 -3.89
CA LEU A 66 -10.73 14.66 -2.61
C LEU A 66 -11.02 13.41 -1.75
N PHE A 67 -11.96 12.55 -2.17
CA PHE A 67 -12.43 11.44 -1.35
C PHE A 67 -11.49 10.23 -1.38
N GLY A 68 -10.92 9.92 -2.54
CA GLY A 68 -9.92 8.86 -2.67
C GLY A 68 -8.63 9.19 -1.91
N GLY A 69 -8.18 10.46 -1.94
CA GLY A 69 -7.04 10.92 -1.14
C GLY A 69 -7.30 10.86 0.37
N MET A 70 -8.47 11.30 0.82
CA MET A 70 -8.87 11.18 2.23
C MET A 70 -8.95 9.71 2.68
N GLY A 71 -9.61 8.86 1.89
CA GLY A 71 -9.72 7.43 2.21
C GLY A 71 -8.38 6.72 2.19
N TRP A 72 -7.47 7.10 1.28
CA TRP A 72 -6.11 6.55 1.25
C TRP A 72 -5.39 6.78 2.58
N ALA A 73 -5.40 8.01 3.09
CA ALA A 73 -4.74 8.37 4.34
C ALA A 73 -5.39 7.69 5.55
N LEU A 74 -6.73 7.66 5.61
CA LEU A 74 -7.47 7.07 6.72
C LEU A 74 -7.30 5.54 6.79
N LEU A 75 -7.25 4.85 5.65
CA LEU A 75 -7.11 3.39 5.60
C LEU A 75 -5.68 2.90 5.87
N PHE A 76 -4.68 3.79 5.76
CA PHE A 76 -3.28 3.41 5.89
C PHE A 76 -2.96 2.82 7.28
N TYR A 77 -3.34 3.51 8.36
CA TYR A 77 -3.02 3.06 9.72
C TYR A 77 -3.77 1.78 10.13
N PRO A 78 -5.10 1.68 9.94
CA PRO A 78 -5.84 0.44 10.24
C PRO A 78 -5.32 -0.77 9.47
N ALA A 79 -4.93 -0.60 8.20
CA ALA A 79 -4.35 -1.68 7.41
C ALA A 79 -3.02 -2.20 8.01
N ASN A 80 -2.16 -1.28 8.46
CA ASN A 80 -0.86 -1.62 9.04
C ASN A 80 -0.93 -2.07 10.50
N TRP A 81 -1.98 -1.71 11.24
CA TRP A 81 -2.14 -2.09 12.64
C TRP A 81 -2.12 -3.61 12.84
N THR A 82 -2.67 -4.38 11.90
CA THR A 82 -2.75 -5.85 11.96
C THR A 82 -1.40 -6.53 12.21
N TRP A 83 -0.31 -6.00 11.64
CA TRP A 83 1.04 -6.55 11.81
C TRP A 83 1.88 -5.74 12.81
N LEU A 84 1.54 -4.47 13.07
CA LEU A 84 2.24 -3.62 14.04
C LEU A 84 1.84 -3.90 15.49
N ALA A 85 0.61 -4.33 15.74
CA ALA A 85 0.06 -4.50 17.09
C ALA A 85 0.94 -5.39 18.02
N PRO A 86 1.49 -6.54 17.57
CA PRO A 86 2.35 -7.36 18.42
C PRO A 86 3.63 -6.66 18.90
N PHE A 87 4.11 -5.63 18.19
CA PHE A 87 5.30 -4.86 18.56
C PHE A 87 5.03 -3.70 19.52
N HIS A 88 3.76 -3.46 19.88
CA HIS A 88 3.34 -2.41 20.81
C HIS A 88 2.93 -2.96 22.18
N LEU A 89 3.22 -4.23 22.45
CA LEU A 89 3.00 -4.84 23.76
C LEU A 89 4.14 -4.45 24.70
N ALA A 90 3.78 -3.90 25.86
CA ALA A 90 4.73 -3.54 26.94
C ALA A 90 5.03 -4.75 27.83
#